data_AF-A0A803TR58-F1
#
_entry.id   AF-A0A803TR58-F1
#
_cell.length_a   1.000
_cell.length_b   1.000
_cell.length_c   1.000
_cell.angle_alpha   90.00
_cell.angle_beta   90.00
_cell.angle_gamma   90.00
#
_symmetry.space_group_name_H-M   'P 1'
#
loop_
_entity.id
_entity.type
_entity.pdbx_description
1 polymer ?
#
loop_
_entity_poly.entity_id
_entity_poly.type
_entity_poly.pdbx_seq_one_letter_code
_entity_poly.pdbx_strand_id
1 'polypeptide(L)'
;MAVSESQLKKMLGKYKYRDLSVQETISVIAQYKDLKPVMDGYVFNDGSSRELMSLTGTIPVSYRGNTYNIPICLWLLDTYPFNPPICFVKPTSTMTIKTGKHVDANGKIYLPYLHEWKHPQSDLIGLIQVMIVVFGDEPPVFSRPTISAGYPPYQATGPPNASYMPGMPSGMSPYPPGPPPNPSGYPYPFPQPSGPFPATTSTQHYPSQPPVTTVADGRRKQKQVWICGHSYVFWAEKRSLERSFAPKLGVRLQDAKLHWLGKSGMTWDQLIPTLLHSRRRLTDPDVLVIHLGGNDLGTDRNMDIINQMKKDLGHLKQIFKNSILVWSNIVPRKVWNQEIHHEVMEKSRRQVNQAIGHFIERIGGIVIRHDTLVPGSPGLFHLNGVLLSESGTDIFILDLLNALETLV
;
A
#
# COMPACT_ATOMS: atom_id res chain seq x y z
N MET A 1 -13.81 -26.97 21.26
CA MET A 1 -13.77 -26.88 22.73
C MET A 1 -14.20 -25.48 23.14
N ALA A 2 -15.09 -25.35 24.13
CA ALA A 2 -15.44 -24.04 24.70
C ALA A 2 -14.24 -23.49 25.48
N VAL A 3 -13.89 -22.22 25.28
CA VAL A 3 -12.77 -21.57 25.98
C VAL A 3 -13.18 -21.37 27.44
N SER A 4 -12.40 -21.87 28.39
CA SER A 4 -12.71 -21.73 29.82
C SER A 4 -12.41 -20.32 30.32
N GLU A 5 -13.10 -19.90 31.40
CA GLU A 5 -12.82 -18.63 32.07
C GLU A 5 -11.34 -18.52 32.50
N SER A 6 -10.76 -19.61 33.01
CA SER A 6 -9.35 -19.67 33.39
C SER A 6 -8.41 -19.43 32.21
N GLN A 7 -8.75 -19.93 31.02
CA GLN A 7 -7.99 -19.71 29.80
C GLN A 7 -8.09 -18.24 29.35
N LEU A 8 -9.27 -17.63 29.42
CA LEU A 8 -9.46 -16.20 29.12
C LEU A 8 -8.68 -15.29 30.08
N LYS A 9 -8.72 -15.59 31.38
CA LYS A 9 -7.92 -14.86 32.40
C LYS A 9 -6.42 -14.93 32.10
N LYS A 10 -5.94 -16.06 31.58
CA LYS A 10 -4.53 -16.22 31.16
C LYS A 10 -4.23 -15.38 29.90
N MET A 11 -5.10 -15.42 28.89
CA MET A 11 -4.95 -14.64 27.65
C MET A 11 -4.91 -13.13 27.93
N LEU A 12 -5.78 -12.66 28.83
CA LEU A 12 -5.93 -11.24 29.18
C LEU A 12 -5.02 -10.81 30.35
N GLY A 13 -3.94 -11.54 30.64
CA GLY A 13 -3.08 -11.27 31.80
C GLY A 13 -2.44 -9.87 31.81
N LYS A 14 -2.28 -9.24 30.64
CA LYS A 14 -1.72 -7.88 30.47
C LYS A 14 -2.78 -6.77 30.46
N TYR A 15 -4.07 -7.12 30.51
CA TYR A 15 -5.16 -6.14 30.42
C TYR A 15 -5.36 -5.42 31.75
N LYS A 16 -5.56 -4.11 31.69
CA LYS A 16 -5.74 -3.27 32.88
C LYS A 16 -7.02 -3.61 33.66
N TYR A 17 -8.09 -3.96 32.94
CA TYR A 17 -9.39 -4.32 33.50
C TYR A 17 -9.77 -5.75 33.10
N ARG A 18 -8.91 -6.70 33.46
CA ARG A 18 -8.99 -8.11 33.06
C ARG A 18 -10.35 -8.74 33.36
N ASP A 19 -10.84 -8.63 34.59
CA ASP A 19 -12.02 -9.38 35.01
C ASP A 19 -13.29 -8.88 34.30
N LEU A 20 -13.41 -7.57 34.05
CA LEU A 20 -14.48 -6.99 33.22
C LEU A 20 -14.40 -7.50 31.77
N SER A 21 -13.19 -7.48 31.19
CA SER A 21 -12.96 -7.97 29.82
C SER A 21 -13.31 -9.45 29.66
N VAL A 22 -12.98 -10.28 30.67
CA VAL A 22 -13.32 -11.71 30.71
C VAL A 22 -14.83 -11.91 30.79
N GLN A 23 -15.51 -11.20 31.70
CA GLN A 23 -16.95 -11.33 31.89
C GLN A 23 -17.73 -10.98 30.62
N GLU A 24 -17.38 -9.87 29.95
CA GLU A 24 -18.02 -9.49 28.70
C GLU A 24 -17.69 -10.48 27.57
N THR A 25 -16.44 -10.94 27.47
CA THR A 25 -16.03 -11.96 26.50
C THR A 25 -16.85 -13.24 26.66
N ILE A 26 -17.03 -13.73 27.89
CA ILE A 26 -17.86 -14.92 28.19
C ILE A 26 -19.30 -14.69 27.74
N SER A 27 -19.86 -13.52 28.04
CA SER A 27 -21.24 -13.17 27.68
C SER A 27 -21.43 -13.18 26.17
N VAL A 28 -20.49 -12.59 25.42
CA VAL A 28 -20.54 -12.56 23.95
C VAL A 28 -20.43 -13.96 23.34
N ILE A 29 -19.45 -14.78 23.74
CA ILE A 29 -19.27 -16.12 23.15
C ILE A 29 -20.35 -17.12 23.61
N ALA A 30 -21.04 -16.82 24.72
CA ALA A 30 -22.22 -17.56 25.15
C ALA A 30 -23.41 -17.29 24.22
N GLN A 31 -23.60 -16.05 23.77
CA GLN A 31 -24.69 -15.66 22.87
C GLN A 31 -24.38 -15.92 21.39
N TYR A 32 -23.20 -15.53 20.93
CA TYR A 32 -22.75 -15.64 19.54
C TYR A 32 -21.71 -16.76 19.41
N LYS A 33 -22.19 -17.99 19.22
CA LYS A 33 -21.37 -19.21 19.28
C LYS A 33 -20.24 -19.26 18.25
N ASP A 34 -20.38 -18.56 17.13
CA ASP A 34 -19.37 -18.55 16.06
C ASP A 34 -18.24 -17.54 16.31
N LEU A 35 -18.41 -16.60 17.25
CA LEU A 35 -17.33 -15.71 17.68
C LEU A 35 -16.40 -16.44 18.63
N LYS A 36 -15.11 -16.43 18.32
CA LYS A 36 -14.06 -17.07 19.13
C LYS A 36 -13.03 -16.04 19.60
N PRO A 37 -12.57 -16.12 20.86
CA PRO A 37 -11.49 -15.29 21.36
C PRO A 37 -10.16 -15.82 20.84
N VAL A 38 -9.34 -14.92 20.27
CA VAL A 38 -8.03 -15.22 19.69
C VAL A 38 -7.03 -14.18 20.17
N MET A 39 -5.85 -14.61 20.66
CA MET A 39 -4.72 -13.70 20.89
C MET A 39 -3.91 -13.59 19.61
N ASP A 40 -3.65 -12.37 19.16
CA ASP A 40 -2.85 -12.11 17.98
C ASP A 40 -2.19 -10.71 18.05
N GLY A 41 -1.20 -10.46 17.21
CA GLY A 41 -0.49 -9.19 17.12
C GLY A 41 -1.30 -8.15 16.36
N TYR A 42 -1.79 -7.13 17.05
CA TYR A 42 -2.43 -5.98 16.42
C TYR A 42 -1.41 -4.88 16.15
N VAL A 43 -1.28 -4.49 14.88
CA VAL A 43 -0.45 -3.37 14.45
C VAL A 43 -1.28 -2.09 14.44
N PHE A 44 -0.94 -1.15 15.32
CA PHE A 44 -1.55 0.17 15.38
C PHE A 44 -1.09 1.06 14.23
N ASN A 45 -1.82 2.15 13.99
CA ASN A 45 -1.51 3.13 12.95
C ASN A 45 -0.15 3.82 13.14
N ASP A 46 0.42 3.79 14.35
CA ASP A 46 1.76 4.30 14.69
C ASP A 46 2.87 3.27 14.43
N GLY A 47 2.53 2.08 13.92
CA GLY A 47 3.45 0.98 13.65
C GLY A 47 3.83 0.16 14.89
N SER A 48 3.37 0.55 16.08
CA SER A 48 3.51 -0.30 17.26
C SER A 48 2.65 -1.54 17.10
N SER A 49 3.18 -2.68 17.51
CA SER A 49 2.42 -3.92 17.62
C SER A 49 2.14 -4.21 19.08
N ARG A 50 0.92 -4.60 19.41
CA ARG A 50 0.61 -5.17 20.72
C ARG A 50 -0.12 -6.48 20.54
N GLU A 51 0.19 -7.41 21.42
CA GLU A 51 -0.54 -8.66 21.56
C GLU A 51 -1.88 -8.37 22.23
N LEU A 52 -2.97 -8.47 21.47
CA LEU A 52 -4.33 -8.17 21.92
C LEU A 52 -5.24 -9.37 21.68
N MET A 53 -6.33 -9.43 22.43
CA MET A 53 -7.43 -10.33 22.15
C MET A 53 -8.33 -9.74 21.07
N SER A 54 -8.75 -10.57 20.13
CA SER A 54 -9.86 -10.30 19.22
C SER A 54 -10.98 -11.32 19.42
N LEU A 55 -12.22 -10.88 19.20
CA LEU A 55 -13.35 -11.78 18.95
C LEU A 55 -13.55 -11.88 17.45
N THR A 56 -13.22 -13.04 16.88
CA THR A 56 -13.24 -13.28 15.44
C THR A 56 -14.19 -14.42 15.11
N GLY A 57 -15.03 -14.24 14.09
CA GLY A 57 -16.02 -15.22 13.67
C GLY A 57 -17.14 -14.55 12.89
N THR A 58 -18.35 -15.10 12.93
CA THR A 58 -19.51 -14.56 12.20
C THR A 58 -20.64 -14.14 13.13
N ILE A 59 -21.40 -13.12 12.72
CA ILE A 59 -22.67 -12.73 13.34
C ILE A 59 -23.83 -12.95 12.37
N PRO A 60 -24.99 -13.43 12.83
CA PRO A 60 -26.16 -13.62 11.98
C PRO A 60 -26.85 -12.28 11.71
N VAL A 61 -26.97 -11.91 10.44
CA VAL A 61 -27.57 -10.65 9.99
C VAL A 61 -28.69 -10.94 9.00
N SER A 62 -29.89 -10.46 9.30
CA SER A 62 -31.04 -10.60 8.41
C SER A 62 -31.05 -9.50 7.35
N TYR A 63 -30.97 -9.86 6.07
CA TYR A 63 -31.06 -8.95 4.93
C TYR A 63 -32.06 -9.49 3.92
N ARG A 64 -33.09 -8.68 3.59
CA ARG A 64 -34.14 -9.04 2.61
C ARG A 64 -34.77 -10.43 2.83
N GLY A 65 -35.05 -10.77 4.08
CA GLY A 65 -35.72 -12.03 4.47
C GLY A 65 -34.79 -13.25 4.60
N ASN A 66 -33.48 -13.11 4.30
CA ASN A 66 -32.50 -14.17 4.48
C ASN A 66 -31.49 -13.81 5.59
N THR A 67 -31.04 -14.79 6.34
CA THR A 67 -29.98 -14.62 7.35
C THR A 67 -28.62 -14.95 6.76
N TYR A 68 -27.70 -13.99 6.82
CA TYR A 68 -26.31 -14.11 6.37
C TYR A 68 -25.37 -14.11 7.56
N ASN A 69 -24.35 -14.96 7.53
CA ASN A 69 -23.31 -15.00 8.54
C ASN A 69 -22.18 -14.04 8.16
N ILE A 70 -22.20 -12.83 8.70
CA ILE A 70 -21.26 -11.77 8.34
C ILE A 70 -19.98 -11.92 9.16
N PRO A 71 -18.81 -12.11 8.53
CA PRO A 71 -17.56 -12.31 9.25
C PRO A 71 -17.02 -10.99 9.81
N ILE A 72 -16.76 -10.96 11.11
CA ILE A 72 -16.26 -9.80 11.84
C ILE A 72 -15.06 -10.15 12.74
N CYS A 73 -14.33 -9.11 13.12
CA CYS A 73 -13.20 -9.17 14.03
C CYS A 73 -13.22 -7.93 14.94
N LEU A 74 -13.39 -8.15 16.25
CA LEU A 74 -13.48 -7.10 17.27
C LEU A 74 -12.23 -7.13 18.15
N TRP A 75 -11.30 -6.21 17.93
CA TRP A 75 -10.07 -6.10 18.73
C TRP A 75 -10.33 -5.34 20.02
N LEU A 76 -10.02 -5.96 21.16
CA LEU A 76 -10.15 -5.35 22.47
C LEU A 76 -8.82 -4.71 22.86
N LEU A 77 -8.79 -3.41 23.12
CA LEU A 77 -7.58 -2.75 23.64
C LEU A 77 -7.28 -3.22 25.07
N ASP A 78 -6.02 -3.10 25.51
CA ASP A 78 -5.58 -3.41 26.90
C ASP A 78 -6.27 -2.57 27.99
N THR A 79 -6.98 -1.53 27.58
CA THR A 79 -7.78 -0.61 28.39
C THR A 79 -9.30 -0.82 28.27
N TYR A 80 -9.75 -1.84 27.55
CA TYR A 80 -11.14 -2.29 27.52
C TYR A 80 -11.66 -2.56 28.95
N PRO A 81 -12.91 -2.19 29.32
CA PRO A 81 -14.00 -1.64 28.49
C PRO A 81 -14.04 -0.10 28.40
N PHE A 82 -13.03 0.62 28.89
CA PHE A 82 -13.08 2.09 28.91
C PHE A 82 -12.71 2.73 27.56
N ASN A 83 -12.17 1.96 26.62
CA ASN A 83 -12.02 2.34 25.23
C ASN A 83 -12.80 1.37 24.34
N PRO A 84 -13.39 1.86 23.22
CA PRO A 84 -14.14 1.01 22.31
C PRO A 84 -13.23 -0.03 21.63
N PRO A 85 -13.80 -1.16 21.20
CA PRO A 85 -13.08 -2.13 20.37
C PRO A 85 -12.81 -1.57 18.97
N ILE A 86 -11.71 -2.03 18.35
CA ILE A 86 -11.43 -1.74 16.94
C ILE A 86 -12.05 -2.84 16.09
N CYS A 87 -13.01 -2.47 15.26
CA CYS A 87 -13.90 -3.43 14.61
C CYS A 87 -13.63 -3.52 13.10
N PHE A 88 -13.62 -4.73 12.55
CA PHE A 88 -13.46 -4.98 11.12
C PHE A 88 -14.45 -6.03 10.63
N VAL A 89 -14.89 -5.93 9.39
CA VAL A 89 -15.40 -7.06 8.61
C VAL A 89 -14.21 -7.81 8.00
N LYS A 90 -14.30 -9.15 7.95
CA LYS A 90 -13.24 -10.03 7.46
C LYS A 90 -13.77 -10.87 6.29
N PRO A 91 -13.83 -10.33 5.06
CA PRO A 91 -14.36 -11.07 3.92
C PRO A 91 -13.60 -12.38 3.71
N THR A 92 -14.31 -13.45 3.36
CA THR A 92 -13.69 -14.67 2.86
C THR A 92 -13.18 -14.46 1.43
N SER A 93 -12.44 -15.42 0.86
CA SER A 93 -11.95 -15.37 -0.52
C SER A 93 -13.07 -15.24 -1.57
N THR A 94 -14.29 -15.66 -1.22
CA THR A 94 -15.49 -15.58 -2.05
C THR A 94 -16.32 -14.33 -1.79
N MET A 95 -15.87 -13.43 -0.92
CA MET A 95 -16.57 -12.19 -0.58
C MET A 95 -15.75 -10.96 -1.02
N THR A 96 -16.44 -9.83 -1.09
CA THR A 96 -15.85 -8.51 -1.30
C THR A 96 -16.50 -7.55 -0.32
N ILE A 97 -15.71 -6.65 0.26
CA ILE A 97 -16.22 -5.59 1.13
C ILE A 97 -17.07 -4.62 0.32
N LYS A 98 -18.26 -4.33 0.81
CA LYS A 98 -19.07 -3.21 0.37
C LYS A 98 -18.72 -2.02 1.23
N THR A 99 -17.99 -1.09 0.64
CA THR A 99 -17.68 0.19 1.27
C THR A 99 -18.94 1.04 1.37
N GLY A 100 -19.14 1.70 2.49
CA GLY A 100 -20.33 2.50 2.73
C GLY A 100 -20.16 3.46 3.90
N LYS A 101 -21.26 3.96 4.43
CA LYS A 101 -21.26 4.91 5.55
C LYS A 101 -20.57 4.35 6.80
N HIS A 102 -20.71 3.04 7.01
CA HIS A 102 -20.30 2.36 8.23
C HIS A 102 -19.09 1.45 8.07
N VAL A 103 -18.58 1.26 6.86
CA VAL A 103 -17.45 0.34 6.59
C VAL A 103 -16.53 0.91 5.52
N ASP A 104 -15.22 0.97 5.81
CA ASP A 104 -14.20 1.41 4.85
C ASP A 104 -13.68 0.26 3.96
N ALA A 105 -12.77 0.57 3.02
CA ALA A 105 -12.21 -0.42 2.09
C ALA A 105 -11.35 -1.51 2.76
N ASN A 106 -10.82 -1.25 3.95
CA ASN A 106 -10.09 -2.23 4.75
C ASN A 106 -11.03 -3.08 5.61
N GLY A 107 -12.34 -2.83 5.49
CA GLY A 107 -13.37 -3.47 6.28
C GLY A 107 -13.51 -2.87 7.67
N LYS A 108 -12.83 -1.77 8.01
CA LYS A 108 -12.95 -1.16 9.33
C LYS A 108 -14.34 -0.58 9.50
N ILE A 109 -14.96 -0.88 10.65
CA ILE A 109 -16.33 -0.52 10.97
C ILE A 109 -16.36 0.79 11.75
N TYR A 110 -17.26 1.70 11.35
CA TYR A 110 -17.50 3.01 11.94
C TYR A 110 -18.98 3.14 12.31
N LEU A 111 -19.26 3.24 13.61
CA LEU A 111 -20.62 3.34 14.13
C LEU A 111 -20.69 4.48 15.14
N PRO A 112 -21.81 5.23 15.20
CA PRO A 112 -22.04 6.20 16.29
C PRO A 112 -21.84 5.57 17.67
N TYR A 113 -22.28 4.32 17.86
CA TYR A 113 -22.07 3.56 19.10
C TYR A 113 -20.59 3.39 19.50
N LEU A 114 -19.67 3.30 18.52
CA LEU A 114 -18.23 3.26 18.79
C LEU A 114 -17.67 4.65 19.10
N HIS A 115 -18.22 5.70 18.48
CA HIS A 115 -17.79 7.08 18.70
C HIS A 115 -18.21 7.61 20.08
N GLU A 116 -19.41 7.26 20.51
CA GLU A 116 -20.01 7.66 21.79
C GLU A 116 -19.78 6.63 22.91
N TRP A 117 -18.85 5.68 22.68
CA TRP A 117 -18.60 4.57 23.60
C TRP A 117 -18.26 5.05 25.01
N LYS A 118 -19.03 4.58 25.99
CA LYS A 118 -18.83 4.92 27.40
C LYS A 118 -19.25 3.78 28.30
N HIS A 119 -18.29 3.19 29.02
CA HIS A 119 -18.59 2.19 30.04
C HIS A 119 -19.24 2.85 31.28
N PRO A 120 -20.28 2.25 31.90
CA PRO A 120 -20.89 0.94 31.60
C PRO A 120 -22.09 0.99 30.63
N GLN A 121 -22.41 2.14 30.05
CA GLN A 121 -23.55 2.27 29.12
C GLN A 121 -23.32 1.54 27.78
N SER A 122 -22.06 1.38 27.38
CA SER A 122 -21.64 0.68 26.17
C SER A 122 -20.95 -0.65 26.50
N ASP A 123 -21.35 -1.71 25.79
CA ASP A 123 -20.76 -3.05 25.89
C ASP A 123 -20.71 -3.76 24.52
N LEU A 124 -20.05 -4.93 24.47
CA LEU A 124 -19.91 -5.68 23.22
C LEU A 124 -21.22 -6.27 22.69
N ILE A 125 -22.18 -6.61 23.56
CA ILE A 125 -23.46 -7.18 23.13
C ILE A 125 -24.28 -6.11 22.42
N GLY A 126 -24.37 -4.92 23.02
CA GLY A 126 -25.03 -3.76 22.43
C GLY A 126 -24.37 -3.36 21.11
N LEU A 127 -23.03 -3.37 21.05
CA LEU A 127 -22.31 -3.12 19.79
C LEU A 127 -22.69 -4.13 18.69
N ILE A 128 -22.71 -5.44 19.01
CA ILE A 128 -23.06 -6.47 18.03
C ILE A 128 -24.52 -6.33 17.60
N GLN A 129 -25.44 -5.99 18.51
CA GLN A 129 -26.84 -5.71 18.15
C GLN A 129 -26.96 -4.53 17.19
N VAL A 130 -26.22 -3.43 17.43
CA VAL A 130 -26.16 -2.28 16.52
C VAL A 130 -25.59 -2.71 15.16
N MET A 131 -24.53 -3.54 15.13
CA MET A 131 -23.98 -4.09 13.89
C MET A 131 -25.03 -4.92 13.12
N ILE A 132 -25.79 -5.78 13.79
CA ILE A 132 -26.83 -6.61 13.15
C ILE A 132 -27.89 -5.73 12.49
N VAL A 133 -28.34 -4.67 13.16
CA VAL A 133 -29.32 -3.73 12.59
C VAL A 133 -28.73 -2.99 11.39
N VAL A 134 -27.56 -2.37 11.57
CA VAL A 134 -26.93 -1.55 10.51
C VAL A 134 -26.56 -2.39 9.29
N PHE A 135 -26.04 -3.60 9.48
CA PHE A 135 -25.70 -4.51 8.39
C PHE A 135 -26.93 -5.19 7.76
N GLY A 136 -28.04 -5.26 8.49
CA GLY A 136 -29.34 -5.71 7.97
C GLY A 136 -29.99 -4.70 7.04
N ASP A 137 -29.67 -3.41 7.18
CA ASP A 137 -30.06 -2.36 6.24
C ASP A 137 -29.04 -2.21 5.09
N GLU A 138 -27.75 -2.17 5.45
CA GLU A 138 -26.65 -2.00 4.52
C GLU A 138 -25.57 -3.10 4.71
N PRO A 139 -25.68 -4.24 3.99
CA PRO A 139 -24.72 -5.33 4.12
C PRO A 139 -23.29 -4.88 3.81
N PRO A 140 -22.31 -5.18 4.68
CA PRO A 140 -20.95 -4.68 4.54
C PRO A 140 -20.06 -5.57 3.65
N VAL A 141 -20.59 -6.72 3.20
CA VAL A 141 -19.92 -7.65 2.28
C VAL A 141 -20.92 -8.20 1.27
N PHE A 142 -20.45 -8.51 0.07
CA PHE A 142 -21.19 -9.26 -0.94
C PHE A 142 -20.41 -10.48 -1.38
N SER A 143 -21.12 -11.52 -1.82
CA SER A 143 -20.48 -12.65 -2.51
C SER A 143 -19.99 -12.21 -3.88
N ARG A 144 -18.81 -12.72 -4.28
CA ARG A 144 -18.31 -12.59 -5.64
C ARG A 144 -19.17 -13.48 -6.54
N PRO A 145 -19.63 -12.99 -7.70
CA PRO A 145 -20.29 -13.85 -8.67
C PRO A 145 -19.30 -14.92 -9.11
N THR A 146 -19.66 -16.18 -8.92
CA THR A 146 -18.95 -17.29 -9.53
C THR A 146 -19.20 -17.20 -11.03
N ILE A 147 -18.18 -16.85 -11.81
CA ILE A 147 -18.24 -17.00 -13.26
C ILE A 147 -18.32 -18.51 -13.51
N SER A 148 -19.54 -19.02 -13.68
CA SER A 148 -19.76 -20.31 -14.30
C SER A 148 -19.29 -20.19 -15.74
N ALA A 149 -18.11 -20.75 -16.02
CA ALA A 149 -17.68 -21.06 -17.38
C ALA A 149 -18.65 -22.10 -17.96
N GLY A 150 -19.73 -21.62 -18.55
CA GLY A 150 -20.72 -22.42 -19.25
C GLY A 150 -21.12 -21.67 -20.51
N TYR A 151 -20.22 -21.59 -21.48
CA TYR A 151 -20.64 -21.33 -22.84
C TYR A 151 -21.48 -22.54 -23.28
N PRO A 152 -22.75 -22.38 -23.72
CA PRO A 152 -23.42 -23.45 -24.43
C PRO A 152 -22.60 -23.76 -25.69
N PRO A 153 -22.40 -25.03 -26.05
CA PRO A 153 -21.74 -25.36 -27.30
C PRO A 153 -22.59 -24.80 -28.45
N TYR A 154 -22.01 -23.87 -29.21
CA TYR A 154 -22.59 -23.45 -30.49
C TYR A 154 -22.73 -24.70 -31.37
N GLN A 155 -23.96 -25.10 -31.69
CA GLN A 155 -24.22 -26.03 -32.78
C GLN A 155 -23.91 -25.30 -34.09
N ALA A 156 -23.01 -25.87 -34.88
CA ALA A 156 -22.77 -25.45 -36.26
C ALA A 156 -24.08 -25.63 -37.05
N THR A 157 -24.77 -24.54 -37.34
CA THR A 157 -25.87 -24.52 -38.30
C THR A 157 -25.25 -24.44 -39.69
N GLY A 158 -25.38 -25.52 -40.44
CA GLY A 158 -24.98 -25.57 -41.85
C GLY A 158 -25.82 -24.61 -42.72
N PRO A 159 -25.36 -24.30 -43.94
CA PRO A 159 -26.02 -23.34 -44.81
C PRO A 159 -27.40 -23.83 -45.29
N PRO A 160 -28.33 -22.92 -45.61
CA PRO A 160 -29.73 -23.24 -45.88
C PRO A 160 -29.90 -24.00 -47.19
N ASN A 161 -30.78 -24.99 -47.13
CA ASN A 161 -31.15 -25.87 -48.25
C ASN A 161 -31.88 -25.07 -49.35
N ALA A 162 -31.41 -25.17 -50.58
CA ALA A 162 -32.18 -24.85 -51.78
C ALA A 162 -32.37 -26.13 -52.60
N SER A 163 -33.62 -26.55 -52.73
CA SER A 163 -34.11 -27.64 -53.56
C SER A 163 -33.94 -27.37 -55.06
N TYR A 164 -33.46 -28.35 -55.85
CA TYR A 164 -34.17 -28.96 -57.02
C TYR A 164 -33.29 -29.96 -57.83
N MET A 165 -33.80 -31.20 -57.95
CA MET A 165 -33.70 -32.21 -59.04
C MET A 165 -32.38 -32.91 -59.51
N PRO A 166 -32.52 -34.14 -60.09
CA PRO A 166 -31.51 -35.20 -60.17
C PRO A 166 -30.99 -35.50 -61.60
N GLY A 167 -29.83 -36.15 -61.71
CA GLY A 167 -29.50 -36.93 -62.90
C GLY A 167 -28.02 -37.09 -63.27
N MET A 168 -27.54 -38.34 -63.14
CA MET A 168 -26.52 -39.02 -63.96
C MET A 168 -24.99 -38.76 -63.76
N PRO A 169 -24.14 -39.74 -64.19
CA PRO A 169 -22.86 -40.06 -63.55
C PRO A 169 -21.59 -39.77 -64.39
N SER A 170 -20.45 -39.85 -63.71
CA SER A 170 -19.08 -40.13 -64.22
C SER A 170 -18.33 -39.10 -65.08
N GLY A 171 -17.09 -38.77 -64.69
CA GLY A 171 -16.01 -38.41 -65.63
C GLY A 171 -15.12 -37.19 -65.31
N MET A 172 -13.81 -37.45 -65.18
CA MET A 172 -12.64 -36.62 -65.57
C MET A 172 -12.30 -35.24 -64.93
N SER A 173 -11.03 -35.15 -64.47
CA SER A 173 -10.14 -33.96 -64.29
C SER A 173 -10.09 -33.02 -65.52
N PRO A 174 -9.67 -31.72 -65.45
CA PRO A 174 -8.32 -31.27 -65.01
C PRO A 174 -8.16 -29.85 -64.37
N TYR A 175 -6.96 -29.54 -63.84
CA TYR A 175 -6.38 -28.22 -63.45
C TYR A 175 -6.41 -27.16 -64.59
N PRO A 176 -6.13 -25.82 -64.42
CA PRO A 176 -5.02 -25.12 -63.67
C PRO A 176 -5.34 -23.65 -63.18
N PRO A 177 -4.41 -22.65 -63.05
CA PRO A 177 -3.14 -22.49 -62.29
C PRO A 177 -3.12 -21.30 -61.26
N GLY A 178 -2.09 -21.18 -60.41
CA GLY A 178 -1.82 -20.06 -59.45
C GLY A 178 -1.28 -18.75 -60.07
N PRO A 179 -1.02 -17.63 -59.31
CA PRO A 179 0.25 -17.37 -58.57
C PRO A 179 0.11 -16.38 -57.34
N PRO A 180 1.16 -15.71 -56.79
CA PRO A 180 2.15 -16.17 -55.78
C PRO A 180 2.20 -15.29 -54.47
N PRO A 181 2.99 -15.64 -53.43
CA PRO A 181 3.40 -14.72 -52.36
C PRO A 181 4.89 -14.33 -52.43
N ASN A 182 5.17 -13.06 -52.11
CA ASN A 182 6.50 -12.43 -52.14
C ASN A 182 7.28 -12.67 -50.81
N PRO A 183 8.63 -12.68 -50.82
CA PRO A 183 9.48 -13.14 -49.72
C PRO A 183 10.18 -11.99 -48.97
N SER A 184 10.65 -12.26 -47.76
CA SER A 184 11.90 -11.71 -47.17
C SER A 184 12.12 -12.30 -45.77
N GLY A 185 13.10 -13.20 -45.65
CA GLY A 185 13.62 -13.69 -44.37
C GLY A 185 15.06 -13.25 -44.15
N TYR A 186 15.54 -13.38 -42.92
CA TYR A 186 16.90 -13.85 -42.57
C TYR A 186 16.94 -14.21 -41.06
N PRO A 187 17.35 -15.42 -40.66
CA PRO A 187 17.60 -15.80 -39.27
C PRO A 187 19.09 -15.90 -38.92
N TYR A 188 19.39 -15.66 -37.64
CA TYR A 188 20.68 -15.80 -36.97
C TYR A 188 21.11 -17.28 -36.79
N PRO A 189 22.41 -17.61 -36.82
CA PRO A 189 22.89 -18.96 -36.50
C PRO A 189 23.31 -19.11 -35.01
N PHE A 190 22.84 -20.20 -34.40
CA PHE A 190 23.41 -20.82 -33.20
C PHE A 190 24.33 -21.98 -33.62
N PRO A 191 25.47 -22.24 -32.95
CA PRO A 191 26.19 -23.50 -33.09
C PRO A 191 25.88 -24.49 -31.96
N GLN A 192 25.69 -25.75 -32.33
CA GLN A 192 25.71 -26.93 -31.46
C GLN A 192 27.13 -27.53 -31.31
N PRO A 193 27.38 -28.41 -30.32
CA PRO A 193 28.70 -28.93 -29.97
C PRO A 193 28.99 -30.33 -30.55
N SER A 194 30.28 -30.60 -30.85
CA SER A 194 30.81 -31.96 -31.08
C SER A 194 32.29 -32.02 -30.66
N GLY A 195 32.66 -32.99 -29.80
CA GLY A 195 33.99 -33.21 -29.21
C GLY A 195 35.07 -33.76 -30.18
N PRO A 196 36.13 -34.52 -29.76
CA PRO A 196 36.52 -35.03 -28.42
C PRO A 196 38.00 -34.72 -28.00
N PHE A 197 38.39 -35.09 -26.77
CA PHE A 197 39.74 -34.96 -26.15
C PHE A 197 40.84 -35.81 -26.86
N PRO A 198 42.16 -35.50 -26.68
CA PRO A 198 42.92 -36.07 -25.54
C PRO A 198 43.99 -35.14 -24.90
N ALA A 199 44.48 -35.59 -23.75
CA ALA A 199 45.48 -34.96 -22.87
C ALA A 199 46.93 -35.14 -23.35
N THR A 200 47.85 -34.25 -22.93
CA THR A 200 49.10 -34.56 -22.18
C THR A 200 50.11 -33.38 -22.14
N THR A 201 50.62 -33.14 -20.93
CA THR A 201 51.99 -32.76 -20.53
C THR A 201 52.73 -31.52 -21.09
N SER A 202 53.21 -30.75 -20.10
CA SER A 202 54.55 -30.13 -19.94
C SER A 202 54.91 -28.78 -20.60
N THR A 203 55.25 -27.86 -19.68
CA THR A 203 56.39 -26.91 -19.64
C THR A 203 56.42 -25.64 -20.51
N GLN A 204 56.30 -24.51 -19.79
CA GLN A 204 57.07 -23.26 -19.84
C GLN A 204 57.46 -22.63 -21.20
N HIS A 205 57.00 -21.40 -21.46
CA HIS A 205 57.79 -20.16 -21.32
C HIS A 205 56.98 -18.92 -21.73
N TYR A 206 57.07 -17.87 -20.92
CA TYR A 206 56.55 -16.52 -21.17
C TYR A 206 57.40 -15.79 -22.23
N PRO A 207 56.82 -14.75 -22.86
CA PRO A 207 57.44 -13.43 -22.75
C PRO A 207 56.47 -12.36 -22.23
N SER A 208 56.90 -11.74 -21.13
CA SER A 208 56.70 -10.35 -20.67
C SER A 208 55.57 -9.51 -21.27
N GLN A 209 54.52 -9.31 -20.48
CA GLN A 209 53.65 -8.13 -20.51
C GLN A 209 54.13 -7.07 -19.48
N PRO A 210 53.94 -5.77 -19.75
CA PRO A 210 54.41 -4.66 -18.90
C PRO A 210 53.67 -4.61 -17.55
N PRO A 211 54.20 -3.88 -16.55
CA PRO A 211 53.80 -4.01 -15.16
C PRO A 211 52.34 -3.62 -14.95
N VAL A 212 51.63 -4.46 -14.19
CA VAL A 212 50.35 -4.18 -13.56
C VAL A 212 50.47 -2.86 -12.79
N THR A 213 49.99 -1.78 -13.38
CA THR A 213 49.50 -0.66 -12.59
C THR A 213 48.21 -1.15 -11.99
N THR A 214 48.22 -1.33 -10.67
CA THR A 214 47.02 -1.55 -9.87
C THR A 214 46.04 -0.42 -10.18
N VAL A 215 45.13 -0.67 -11.12
CA VAL A 215 43.94 0.14 -11.28
C VAL A 215 43.20 -0.07 -9.97
N ALA A 216 43.30 0.94 -9.11
CA ALA A 216 42.55 1.01 -7.89
C ALA A 216 41.10 0.66 -8.22
N ASP A 217 40.61 -0.41 -7.62
CA ASP A 217 39.22 -0.79 -7.68
C ASP A 217 38.45 0.28 -6.88
N GLY A 218 38.17 1.40 -7.55
CA GLY A 218 37.40 2.50 -7.03
C GLY A 218 35.95 2.06 -6.91
N ARG A 219 35.64 1.24 -5.90
CA ARG A 219 34.27 0.96 -5.50
C ARG A 219 33.58 2.30 -5.28
N ARG A 220 32.74 2.72 -6.24
CA ARG A 220 31.83 3.87 -6.07
C ARG A 220 31.08 3.64 -4.76
N LYS A 221 31.30 4.53 -3.79
CA LYS A 221 30.62 4.46 -2.50
C LYS A 221 29.12 4.60 -2.75
N GLN A 222 28.35 3.62 -2.29
CA GLN A 222 26.90 3.63 -2.42
C GLN A 222 26.32 4.88 -1.74
N LYS A 223 25.62 5.73 -2.49
CA LYS A 223 25.02 6.97 -2.00
C LYS A 223 23.95 6.68 -0.95
N GLN A 224 23.86 7.50 0.08
CA GLN A 224 22.90 7.37 1.16
C GLN A 224 21.72 8.31 0.91
N VAL A 225 20.52 7.76 0.76
CA VAL A 225 19.32 8.56 0.50
C VAL A 225 18.36 8.39 1.67
N TRP A 226 17.99 9.48 2.32
CA TRP A 226 16.98 9.48 3.37
C TRP A 226 15.69 10.04 2.81
N ILE A 227 14.58 9.35 3.04
CA ILE A 227 13.24 9.80 2.65
C ILE A 227 12.42 9.95 3.92
N CYS A 228 12.20 11.17 4.37
CA CYS A 228 11.51 11.47 5.62
C CYS A 228 10.16 12.13 5.36
N GLY A 229 9.14 11.71 6.11
CA GLY A 229 7.82 12.28 5.95
C GLY A 229 6.74 11.60 6.77
N HIS A 230 5.50 12.04 6.53
CA HIS A 230 4.35 11.48 7.24
C HIS A 230 3.89 10.14 6.64
N SER A 231 2.60 9.81 6.84
CA SER A 231 1.92 8.61 6.34
C SER A 231 2.20 8.25 4.87
N TYR A 232 2.45 9.19 3.97
CA TYR A 232 2.69 8.88 2.55
C TYR A 232 4.03 8.19 2.36
N VAL A 233 5.06 8.65 3.07
CA VAL A 233 6.39 8.01 3.08
C VAL A 233 6.34 6.65 3.77
N PHE A 234 5.58 6.55 4.87
CA PHE A 234 5.37 5.28 5.56
C PHE A 234 4.71 4.22 4.66
N TRP A 235 3.63 4.59 3.95
CA TRP A 235 2.95 3.67 3.04
C TRP A 235 3.78 3.39 1.79
N ALA A 236 4.54 4.37 1.29
CA ALA A 236 5.46 4.18 0.19
C ALA A 236 6.54 3.12 0.52
N GLU A 237 7.10 3.15 1.73
CA GLU A 237 8.03 2.12 2.20
C GLU A 237 7.38 0.73 2.15
N LYS A 238 6.22 0.56 2.79
CA LYS A 238 5.52 -0.74 2.83
C LYS A 238 5.21 -1.26 1.42
N ARG A 239 4.70 -0.37 0.56
CA ARG A 239 4.38 -0.69 -0.82
C ARG A 239 5.61 -1.07 -1.64
N SER A 240 6.76 -0.44 -1.39
CA SER A 240 8.04 -0.76 -2.05
C SER A 240 8.61 -2.13 -1.66
N LEU A 241 8.23 -2.67 -0.49
CA LEU A 241 8.64 -4.00 -0.01
C LEU A 241 7.75 -5.12 -0.55
N GLU A 242 6.46 -4.86 -0.74
CA GLU A 242 5.47 -5.84 -1.21
C GLU A 242 5.58 -6.13 -2.70
N ARG A 243 5.92 -5.11 -3.49
CA ARG A 243 6.22 -5.27 -4.91
C ARG A 243 7.71 -5.45 -5.08
N SER A 244 8.11 -6.38 -5.93
CA SER A 244 9.46 -6.43 -6.50
C SER A 244 9.69 -5.23 -7.45
N PHE A 245 9.52 -3.99 -6.97
CA PHE A 245 9.83 -2.77 -7.73
C PHE A 245 11.34 -2.59 -7.89
N ALA A 246 12.14 -3.16 -7.00
CA ALA A 246 13.59 -3.02 -7.01
C ALA A 246 14.29 -3.53 -8.30
N PRO A 247 13.88 -4.62 -8.99
CA PRO A 247 14.59 -5.10 -10.17
C PRO A 247 13.96 -4.76 -11.52
N LYS A 248 12.75 -4.17 -11.58
CA LYS A 248 11.97 -4.07 -12.84
C LYS A 248 11.79 -2.66 -13.42
N LEU A 249 12.42 -1.63 -12.85
CA LEU A 249 12.33 -0.26 -13.38
C LEU A 249 13.62 0.30 -14.01
N GLY A 250 14.64 -0.52 -14.27
CA GLY A 250 15.85 -0.09 -15.00
C GLY A 250 16.76 0.91 -14.27
N VAL A 251 16.37 1.39 -13.09
CA VAL A 251 17.18 2.28 -12.26
C VAL A 251 18.37 1.51 -11.68
N ARG A 252 19.60 2.01 -11.86
CA ARG A 252 20.81 1.49 -11.19
C ARG A 252 20.85 1.89 -9.71
N LEU A 253 19.78 1.61 -8.96
CA LEU A 253 19.71 1.76 -7.49
C LEU A 253 20.75 0.90 -6.75
N GLN A 254 21.45 -0.01 -7.43
CA GLN A 254 22.66 -0.67 -6.91
C GLN A 254 23.65 0.34 -6.29
N ASP A 255 23.69 1.58 -6.81
CA ASP A 255 24.61 2.62 -6.37
C ASP A 255 24.03 3.53 -5.26
N ALA A 256 22.79 3.29 -4.77
CA ALA A 256 22.21 4.00 -3.62
C ALA A 256 21.51 3.10 -2.60
N LYS A 257 21.61 3.48 -1.32
CA LYS A 257 20.90 2.87 -0.19
C LYS A 257 19.80 3.80 0.29
N LEU A 258 18.55 3.34 0.14
CA LEU A 258 17.38 4.08 0.61
C LEU A 258 17.13 3.80 2.09
N HIS A 259 16.85 4.86 2.85
CA HIS A 259 16.41 4.81 4.24
C HIS A 259 15.07 5.53 4.36
N TRP A 260 14.01 4.76 4.57
CA TRP A 260 12.66 5.28 4.76
C TRP A 260 12.47 5.69 6.22
N LEU A 261 12.21 6.97 6.44
CA LEU A 261 11.99 7.60 7.74
C LEU A 261 10.55 8.11 7.81
N GLY A 262 9.60 7.25 7.44
CA GLY A 262 8.17 7.53 7.41
C GLY A 262 7.53 7.33 8.79
N LYS A 263 6.86 8.36 9.32
CA LYS A 263 6.10 8.28 10.57
C LYS A 263 4.66 8.75 10.36
N SER A 264 3.69 7.87 10.58
CA SER A 264 2.27 8.23 10.43
C SER A 264 1.88 9.39 11.35
N GLY A 265 1.06 10.31 10.84
CA GLY A 265 0.60 11.49 11.59
C GLY A 265 1.65 12.55 11.89
N MET A 266 2.91 12.37 11.46
CA MET A 266 3.99 13.31 11.73
C MET A 266 3.65 14.75 11.29
N THR A 267 3.90 15.69 12.19
CA THR A 267 3.82 17.14 12.02
C THR A 267 5.20 17.73 11.83
N TRP A 268 5.27 18.99 11.38
CA TRP A 268 6.51 19.63 10.97
C TRP A 268 7.55 19.76 12.09
N ASP A 269 7.09 20.11 13.30
CA ASP A 269 7.91 20.24 14.52
C ASP A 269 8.71 18.97 14.86
N GLN A 270 8.22 17.80 14.44
CA GLN A 270 8.87 16.51 14.65
C GLN A 270 10.00 16.21 13.63
N LEU A 271 10.16 17.00 12.57
CA LEU A 271 11.13 16.77 11.49
C LEU A 271 12.58 16.72 11.97
N ILE A 272 13.06 17.81 12.57
CA ILE A 272 14.44 17.92 13.03
C ILE A 272 14.75 16.84 14.09
N PRO A 273 13.93 16.64 15.14
CA PRO A 273 14.16 15.58 16.11
C PRO A 273 14.28 14.18 15.47
N THR A 274 13.43 13.88 14.48
CA THR A 274 13.44 12.58 13.77
C THR A 274 14.74 12.39 12.99
N LEU A 275 15.17 13.39 12.22
CA LEU A 275 16.40 13.33 11.43
C LEU A 275 17.65 13.23 12.31
N LEU A 276 17.70 14.01 13.39
CA LEU A 276 18.81 13.96 14.35
C LEU A 276 18.87 12.62 15.10
N HIS A 277 17.72 11.99 15.39
CA HIS A 277 17.69 10.65 15.97
C HIS A 277 18.26 9.62 14.98
N SER A 278 17.84 9.66 13.71
CA SER A 278 18.34 8.76 12.66
C SER A 278 19.84 8.91 12.42
N ARG A 279 20.37 10.14 12.49
CA ARG A 279 21.80 10.44 12.39
C ARG A 279 22.67 9.75 13.44
N ARG A 280 22.10 9.33 14.57
CA ARG A 280 22.84 8.57 15.59
C ARG A 280 23.18 7.14 15.15
N ARG A 281 22.47 6.62 14.15
CA ARG A 281 22.55 5.21 13.72
C ARG A 281 22.90 5.06 12.24
N LEU A 282 22.64 6.10 11.45
CA LEU A 282 22.84 6.11 10.00
C LEU A 282 23.93 7.13 9.64
N THR A 283 24.65 6.84 8.57
CA THR A 283 25.56 7.80 7.94
C THR A 283 24.76 8.96 7.35
N ASP A 284 25.32 10.18 7.42
CA ASP A 284 24.71 11.37 6.83
C ASP A 284 24.30 11.12 5.38
N PRO A 285 23.10 11.58 4.97
CA PRO A 285 22.61 11.34 3.62
C PRO A 285 23.42 12.14 2.59
N ASP A 286 23.58 11.61 1.38
CA ASP A 286 23.95 12.39 0.21
C ASP A 286 22.72 13.12 -0.36
N VAL A 287 21.53 12.53 -0.19
CA VAL A 287 20.24 13.12 -0.60
C VAL A 287 19.23 12.97 0.53
N LEU A 288 18.59 14.08 0.92
CA LEU A 288 17.53 14.10 1.94
C LEU A 288 16.23 14.58 1.32
N VAL A 289 15.31 13.63 1.08
CA VAL A 289 13.95 13.88 0.61
C VAL A 289 13.03 14.13 1.80
N ILE A 290 12.25 15.21 1.73
CA ILE A 290 11.31 15.62 2.77
C ILE A 290 9.91 15.72 2.15
N HIS A 291 8.97 14.90 2.64
CA HIS A 291 7.55 14.96 2.31
C HIS A 291 6.73 15.13 3.59
N LEU A 292 6.53 16.39 4.02
CA LEU A 292 5.91 16.72 5.31
C LEU A 292 5.15 18.05 5.24
N GLY A 293 4.44 18.45 6.29
CA GLY A 293 3.75 19.75 6.37
C GLY A 293 2.26 19.69 6.05
N GLY A 294 1.78 18.63 5.39
CA GLY A 294 0.36 18.49 5.07
C GLY A 294 -0.57 18.33 6.28
N ASN A 295 -0.05 17.93 7.44
CA ASN A 295 -0.84 17.82 8.67
C ASN A 295 -0.92 19.15 9.43
N ASP A 296 -0.01 20.07 9.14
CA ASP A 296 0.15 21.37 9.78
C ASP A 296 -0.65 22.46 9.05
N LEU A 297 -1.13 22.19 7.83
CA LEU A 297 -1.98 23.13 7.11
C LEU A 297 -3.27 23.39 7.90
N GLY A 298 -3.65 24.67 7.99
CA GLY A 298 -4.88 25.07 8.66
C GLY A 298 -4.84 25.05 10.20
N THR A 299 -3.70 24.71 10.82
CA THR A 299 -3.53 24.85 12.28
C THR A 299 -3.15 26.27 12.66
N ASP A 300 -2.28 26.89 11.87
CA ASP A 300 -1.78 28.26 12.05
C ASP A 300 -1.88 29.06 10.75
N ARG A 301 -1.53 30.35 10.81
CA ARG A 301 -1.47 31.18 9.60
C ARG A 301 -0.37 30.67 8.66
N ASN A 302 -0.66 30.60 7.36
CA ASN A 302 0.29 30.12 6.35
C ASN A 302 1.66 30.79 6.44
N MET A 303 1.72 32.09 6.72
CA MET A 303 2.98 32.82 6.84
C MET A 303 3.83 32.34 8.02
N ASP A 304 3.19 32.01 9.15
CA ASP A 304 3.89 31.53 10.35
C ASP A 304 4.50 30.15 10.08
N ILE A 305 3.72 29.24 9.47
CA ILE A 305 4.19 27.92 9.03
C ILE A 305 5.33 28.05 8.00
N ILE A 306 5.17 28.89 6.97
CA ILE A 306 6.19 29.09 5.94
C ILE A 306 7.49 29.60 6.53
N ASN A 307 7.43 30.58 7.45
CA ASN A 307 8.61 31.13 8.10
C ASN A 307 9.32 30.08 8.96
N GLN A 308 8.56 29.28 9.71
CA GLN A 308 9.10 28.19 10.51
C GLN A 308 9.77 27.13 9.62
N MET A 309 9.08 26.67 8.56
CA MET A 309 9.63 25.70 7.61
C MET A 309 10.92 26.19 6.95
N LYS A 310 10.99 27.44 6.51
CA LYS A 310 12.20 28.01 5.90
C LYS A 310 13.36 28.06 6.88
N LYS A 311 13.11 28.46 8.14
CA LYS A 311 14.11 28.48 9.20
C LYS A 311 14.66 27.07 9.44
N ASP A 312 13.79 26.07 9.56
CA ASP A 312 14.18 24.69 9.82
C ASP A 312 14.92 24.06 8.64
N LEU A 313 14.48 24.30 7.41
CA LEU A 313 15.16 23.83 6.20
C LEU A 313 16.54 24.48 6.04
N GLY A 314 16.68 25.76 6.35
CA GLY A 314 17.97 26.44 6.40
C GLY A 314 18.90 25.83 7.45
N HIS A 315 18.38 25.51 8.63
CA HIS A 315 19.13 24.82 9.68
C HIS A 315 19.54 23.39 9.25
N LEU A 316 18.63 22.64 8.61
CA LEU A 316 18.94 21.31 8.07
C LEU A 316 20.06 21.36 7.02
N LYS A 317 20.09 22.39 6.16
CA LYS A 317 21.19 22.57 5.20
C LYS A 317 22.54 22.83 5.89
N GLN A 318 22.54 23.43 7.08
CA GLN A 318 23.75 23.61 7.88
C GLN A 318 24.18 22.33 8.60
N ILE A 319 23.23 21.51 9.07
CA ILE A 319 23.49 20.23 9.73
C ILE A 319 24.04 19.21 8.70
N PHE A 320 23.39 19.15 7.54
CA PHE A 320 23.63 18.20 6.46
C PHE A 320 24.29 18.90 5.25
N LYS A 321 25.49 19.46 5.47
CA LYS A 321 26.15 20.38 4.52
C LYS A 321 26.34 19.79 3.11
N ASN A 322 26.70 18.51 3.06
CA ASN A 322 27.00 17.80 1.82
C ASN A 322 25.76 17.17 1.17
N SER A 323 24.60 17.27 1.81
CA SER A 323 23.38 16.67 1.30
C SER A 323 22.64 17.61 0.35
N ILE A 324 22.08 17.04 -0.71
CA ILE A 324 21.09 17.71 -1.54
C ILE A 324 19.74 17.60 -0.83
N LEU A 325 19.13 18.74 -0.51
CA LEU A 325 17.79 18.78 0.04
C LEU A 325 16.78 18.67 -1.10
N VAL A 326 15.84 17.75 -0.95
CA VAL A 326 14.78 17.51 -1.92
C VAL A 326 13.44 17.70 -1.24
N TRP A 327 12.68 18.68 -1.70
CA TRP A 327 11.33 18.96 -1.22
C TRP A 327 10.29 18.27 -2.09
N SER A 328 9.56 17.33 -1.51
CA SER A 328 8.42 16.71 -2.17
C SER A 328 7.17 17.50 -1.79
N ASN A 329 6.56 18.15 -2.79
CA ASN A 329 5.39 18.99 -2.59
C ASN A 329 4.30 18.26 -1.80
N ILE A 330 3.63 19.00 -0.91
CA ILE A 330 2.44 18.49 -0.22
C ILE A 330 1.41 18.11 -1.27
N VAL A 331 1.04 16.83 -1.30
CA VAL A 331 0.06 16.28 -2.24
C VAL A 331 -1.34 16.84 -1.92
N PRO A 332 -2.16 17.20 -2.92
CA PRO A 332 -3.55 17.58 -2.68
C PRO A 332 -4.34 16.44 -2.04
N ARG A 333 -5.41 16.78 -1.31
CA ARG A 333 -6.28 15.80 -0.65
C ARG A 333 -7.74 16.01 -1.09
N LYS A 334 -8.54 14.94 -1.12
CA LYS A 334 -9.99 15.07 -1.29
C LYS A 334 -10.66 15.62 -0.03
N VAL A 335 -10.09 15.32 1.14
CA VAL A 335 -10.57 15.79 2.44
C VAL A 335 -9.38 16.28 3.27
N TRP A 336 -9.59 17.37 3.99
CA TRP A 336 -8.66 17.89 4.99
C TRP A 336 -9.22 17.60 6.38
N ASN A 337 -8.35 17.33 7.36
CA ASN A 337 -8.79 16.96 8.71
C ASN A 337 -9.29 18.18 9.52
N GLN A 338 -8.88 19.38 9.11
CA GLN A 338 -9.31 20.63 9.72
C GLN A 338 -10.74 20.96 9.28
N GLU A 339 -11.52 21.56 10.18
CA GLU A 339 -12.87 22.08 9.90
C GLU A 339 -12.84 23.39 9.09
N ILE A 340 -12.01 23.42 8.05
CA ILE A 340 -11.82 24.56 7.14
C ILE A 340 -12.27 24.14 5.75
N HIS A 341 -12.92 25.07 5.03
CA HIS A 341 -13.42 24.82 3.68
C HIS A 341 -12.32 24.31 2.74
N HIS A 342 -12.63 23.26 1.96
CA HIS A 342 -11.67 22.54 1.13
C HIS A 342 -10.87 23.45 0.19
N GLU A 343 -11.54 24.40 -0.48
CA GLU A 343 -10.88 25.33 -1.39
C GLU A 343 -9.84 26.23 -0.71
N VAL A 344 -10.11 26.62 0.54
CA VAL A 344 -9.19 27.43 1.35
C VAL A 344 -7.96 26.60 1.70
N MET A 345 -8.16 25.33 2.06
CA MET A 345 -7.07 24.39 2.34
C MET A 345 -6.22 24.13 1.10
N GLU A 346 -6.80 23.94 -0.08
CA GLU A 346 -6.04 23.78 -1.33
C GLU A 346 -5.31 25.07 -1.74
N LYS A 347 -5.87 26.25 -1.46
CA LYS A 347 -5.16 27.53 -1.63
C LYS A 347 -3.97 27.63 -0.68
N SER A 348 -4.16 27.27 0.58
CA SER A 348 -3.09 27.21 1.59
C SER A 348 -1.96 26.27 1.16
N ARG A 349 -2.30 25.02 0.79
CA ARG A 349 -1.33 24.03 0.30
C ARG A 349 -0.52 24.56 -0.88
N ARG A 350 -1.19 25.15 -1.89
CA ARG A 350 -0.51 25.72 -3.08
C ARG A 350 0.44 26.85 -2.70
N GLN A 351 0.03 27.73 -1.78
CA GLN A 351 0.87 28.83 -1.29
C GLN A 351 2.11 28.32 -0.55
N VAL A 352 1.96 27.33 0.33
CA VAL A 352 3.09 26.71 1.06
C VAL A 352 4.03 26.01 0.09
N ASN A 353 3.52 25.17 -0.82
CA ASN A 353 4.34 24.49 -1.83
C ASN A 353 5.13 25.48 -2.70
N GLN A 354 4.50 26.57 -3.15
CA GLN A 354 5.18 27.59 -3.94
C GLN A 354 6.29 28.28 -3.13
N ALA A 355 6.00 28.71 -1.91
CA ALA A 355 6.94 29.46 -1.08
C ALA A 355 8.13 28.61 -0.61
N ILE A 356 7.90 27.35 -0.26
CA ILE A 356 8.93 26.41 0.17
C ILE A 356 9.73 25.88 -1.02
N GLY A 357 9.05 25.56 -2.13
CA GLY A 357 9.71 25.13 -3.36
C GLY A 357 10.72 26.16 -3.86
N HIS A 358 10.31 27.43 -3.97
CA HIS A 358 11.23 28.51 -4.38
C HIS A 358 12.40 28.70 -3.41
N PHE A 359 12.15 28.54 -2.10
CA PHE A 359 13.22 28.62 -1.10
C PHE A 359 14.23 27.48 -1.23
N ILE A 360 13.75 26.25 -1.45
CA ILE A 360 14.58 25.06 -1.64
C ILE A 360 15.45 25.20 -2.89
N GLU A 361 14.88 25.62 -4.02
CA GLU A 361 15.62 25.90 -5.25
C GLU A 361 16.69 26.97 -5.02
N ARG A 362 16.36 28.05 -4.31
CA ARG A 362 17.31 29.14 -3.98
C ARG A 362 18.51 28.67 -3.14
N ILE A 363 18.35 27.65 -2.30
CA ILE A 363 19.45 27.08 -1.50
C ILE A 363 20.13 25.88 -2.19
N GLY A 364 19.88 25.68 -3.49
CA GLY A 364 20.50 24.63 -4.31
C GLY A 364 19.89 23.24 -4.11
N GLY A 365 18.67 23.16 -3.59
CA GLY A 365 17.89 21.92 -3.50
C GLY A 365 16.99 21.71 -4.71
N ILE A 366 16.23 20.61 -4.69
CA ILE A 366 15.33 20.19 -5.77
C ILE A 366 13.90 20.08 -5.26
N VAL A 367 12.92 20.31 -6.13
CA VAL A 367 11.50 20.17 -5.82
C VAL A 367 10.89 19.07 -6.66
N ILE A 368 10.21 18.13 -6.00
CA ILE A 368 9.40 17.09 -6.64
C ILE A 368 7.95 17.56 -6.67
N ARG A 369 7.34 17.52 -7.85
CA ARG A 369 5.93 17.84 -8.09
C ARG A 369 5.17 16.55 -8.33
N HIS A 370 3.91 16.53 -7.92
CA HIS A 370 3.02 15.37 -8.01
C HIS A 370 1.81 15.70 -8.88
N ASP A 371 2.07 16.14 -10.12
CA ASP A 371 1.06 16.71 -11.02
C ASP A 371 0.02 15.67 -11.46
N THR A 372 0.36 14.38 -11.38
CA THR A 372 -0.50 13.24 -11.71
C THR A 372 -1.42 12.83 -10.55
N LEU A 373 -1.11 13.22 -9.31
CA LEU A 373 -1.91 12.91 -8.12
C LEU A 373 -3.07 13.90 -7.97
N VAL A 374 -4.02 13.84 -8.90
CA VAL A 374 -5.18 14.73 -8.97
C VAL A 374 -6.35 14.15 -8.16
N PRO A 375 -6.94 14.87 -7.18
CA PRO A 375 -8.05 14.36 -6.37
C PRO A 375 -9.28 13.93 -7.17
N GLY A 376 -9.55 14.56 -8.31
CA GLY A 376 -10.63 14.20 -9.21
C GLY A 376 -10.42 12.88 -9.97
N SER A 377 -9.18 12.38 -10.04
CA SER A 377 -8.88 11.15 -10.75
C SER A 377 -9.39 9.92 -9.96
N PRO A 378 -10.14 9.02 -10.61
CA PRO A 378 -10.65 7.82 -9.94
C PRO A 378 -9.48 6.92 -9.52
N GLY A 379 -9.60 6.34 -8.32
CA GLY A 379 -8.69 5.29 -7.84
C GLY A 379 -7.33 5.76 -7.30
N LEU A 380 -6.99 7.05 -7.28
CA LEU A 380 -5.69 7.54 -6.75
C LEU A 380 -5.68 7.83 -5.24
N PHE A 381 -6.85 8.08 -4.66
CA PHE A 381 -6.99 8.41 -3.24
C PHE A 381 -7.83 7.35 -2.54
N HIS A 382 -7.49 7.05 -1.30
CA HIS A 382 -8.29 6.23 -0.42
C HIS A 382 -9.67 6.89 -0.19
N LEU A 383 -10.67 6.11 0.21
CA LEU A 383 -12.04 6.62 0.41
C LEU A 383 -12.14 7.66 1.53
N ASN A 384 -11.19 7.67 2.47
CA ASN A 384 -11.11 8.72 3.49
C ASN A 384 -10.69 10.09 2.91
N GLY A 385 -10.25 10.12 1.65
CA GLY A 385 -9.86 11.33 0.95
C GLY A 385 -8.56 12.00 1.41
N VAL A 386 -7.92 11.49 2.46
CA VAL A 386 -6.70 12.05 3.05
C VAL A 386 -5.46 11.30 2.56
N LEU A 387 -5.55 9.97 2.47
CA LEU A 387 -4.45 9.10 2.07
C LEU A 387 -4.53 8.74 0.59
N LEU A 388 -3.38 8.38 0.01
CA LEU A 388 -3.33 7.76 -1.31
C LEU A 388 -3.87 6.33 -1.25
N SER A 389 -4.45 5.87 -2.36
CA SER A 389 -4.72 4.45 -2.57
C SER A 389 -3.40 3.71 -2.85
N GLU A 390 -3.46 2.40 -3.07
CA GLU A 390 -2.30 1.66 -3.60
C GLU A 390 -1.80 2.24 -4.92
N SER A 391 -2.69 2.51 -5.89
CA SER A 391 -2.31 3.08 -7.19
C SER A 391 -1.76 4.50 -7.06
N GLY A 392 -2.33 5.33 -6.17
CA GLY A 392 -1.78 6.64 -5.88
C GLY A 392 -0.41 6.56 -5.21
N THR A 393 -0.21 5.58 -4.33
CA THR A 393 1.08 5.34 -3.67
C THR A 393 2.12 4.86 -4.68
N ASP A 394 1.74 4.02 -5.65
CA ASP A 394 2.61 3.59 -6.75
C ASP A 394 3.09 4.80 -7.59
N ILE A 395 2.19 5.74 -7.89
CA ILE A 395 2.53 7.00 -8.59
C ILE A 395 3.44 7.88 -7.73
N PHE A 396 3.13 8.05 -6.45
CA PHE A 396 3.95 8.82 -5.53
C PHE A 396 5.38 8.27 -5.45
N ILE A 397 5.55 6.95 -5.33
CA ILE A 397 6.86 6.30 -5.36
C ILE A 397 7.57 6.58 -6.68
N LEU A 398 6.87 6.46 -7.81
CA LEU A 398 7.44 6.70 -9.13
C LEU A 398 7.99 8.14 -9.26
N ASP A 399 7.23 9.14 -8.79
CA ASP A 399 7.68 10.54 -8.79
C ASP A 399 8.96 10.73 -7.95
N LEU A 400 9.03 10.07 -6.78
CA LEU A 400 10.24 10.11 -5.94
C LEU A 400 11.43 9.46 -6.64
N LEU A 401 11.23 8.28 -7.25
CA LEU A 401 12.30 7.53 -7.90
C LEU A 401 12.83 8.25 -9.14
N ASN A 402 11.95 8.83 -9.96
CA ASN A 402 12.36 9.61 -11.13
C ASN A 402 13.25 10.81 -10.75
N ALA A 403 12.93 11.48 -9.64
CA ALA A 403 13.77 12.56 -9.13
C ALA A 403 15.12 12.04 -8.62
N LEU A 404 15.12 10.91 -7.90
CA LEU A 404 16.34 10.31 -7.36
C LEU A 404 17.27 9.75 -8.45
N GLU A 405 16.75 9.30 -9.58
CA GLU A 405 17.56 8.82 -10.71
C GLU A 405 18.50 9.91 -11.24
N THR A 406 18.06 11.17 -11.23
CA THR A 406 18.91 12.29 -11.65
C THR A 406 20.01 12.64 -10.63
N LEU A 407 19.92 12.10 -9.41
CA LEU A 407 20.75 12.47 -8.27
C LEU A 407 21.74 11.39 -7.84
N VAL A 408 21.53 10.14 -8.23
CA VAL A 408 22.30 8.97 -7.77
C VAL A 408 23.37 8.55 -8.77
#